data_AF-A0A924WJX5-F1
#
_entry.id   AF-A0A924WJX5-F1
#
_cell.length_a   1.000
_cell.length_b   1.000
_cell.length_c   1.000
_cell.angle_alpha   90.00
_cell.angle_beta   90.00
_cell.angle_gamma   90.00
#
_symmetry.space_group_name_H-M   'P 1'
#
loop_
_entity.id
_entity.type
_entity.pdbx_description
1 polymer ?
#
loop_
_entity_poly.entity_id
_entity_poly.type
_entity_poly.pdbx_seq_one_letter_code
_entity_poly.pdbx_strand_id
1 'polypeptide(L)'
;EVSSPSSAVATAGKAGKPDISSYNWVFRNLCKYILIPIVLLYFVILYAYGAKIGLQWSLPKGWVSSLVIGFSVAGIFTYLLNFYLAEEDNSLIVRGFKRWFWWVLLPLTVLLFIAIGKRIGDYGVTEERFLVAQLGVWLAAACLYFLFSKNDNIKFIPISLALFALVWAFGPLNAFAVSERSQKGILAEILTRNGRFENGKMKPGSIPVTETERYQVSSTILYLERRKALSDLLPTPTDSALLELNGLMNWLKIGDDLHVITSTLNINPLNSSEPLDVHGFDMAYKVDLNPDNNKERKEPGYFFRLSDDRKMLEWRQTKNGETTLVQAFSLSPTTQKWWLKKEKGKAYSYLTLPTDERTINFTGRHGLLRFIAQDVQIEEKGQEKRLNYCNGWVLLKER
;
A
#
# COMPACT_ATOMS: atom_id res chain seq x y z
N GLU A 1 27.85 32.65 81.32
CA GLU A 1 28.22 31.59 80.35
C GLU A 1 27.03 31.42 79.40
N VAL A 2 27.00 32.12 78.27
CA VAL A 2 27.61 31.81 76.96
C VAL A 2 26.82 30.74 76.15
N SER A 3 26.22 31.24 75.06
CA SER A 3 25.87 30.64 73.76
C SER A 3 24.71 29.63 73.58
N SER A 4 23.67 30.07 72.85
CA SER A 4 22.84 29.29 71.90
C SER A 4 23.66 28.84 70.66
N PRO A 5 23.11 28.20 69.58
CA PRO A 5 21.79 27.57 69.31
C PRO A 5 21.89 26.22 68.52
N SER A 6 20.77 25.78 67.88
CA SER A 6 20.64 24.83 66.74
C SER A 6 20.15 23.42 67.13
N SER A 7 19.14 22.79 66.55
CA SER A 7 18.36 23.02 65.32
C SER A 7 17.05 22.21 65.39
N ALA A 8 16.01 22.73 64.76
CA ALA A 8 14.75 22.08 64.49
C ALA A 8 14.92 20.69 63.85
N VAL A 9 14.28 19.66 64.42
CA VAL A 9 14.02 18.40 63.72
C VAL A 9 12.65 18.52 63.07
N ALA A 10 12.68 18.83 61.78
CA ALA A 10 11.52 18.79 60.90
C ALA A 10 10.93 17.37 60.84
N THR A 11 9.61 17.31 60.95
CA THR A 11 8.76 16.16 60.64
C THR A 11 8.89 15.79 59.16
N ALA A 12 9.84 14.91 58.83
CA ALA A 12 9.89 14.25 57.52
C ALA A 12 8.97 13.02 57.55
N GLY A 13 7.86 13.10 56.81
CA GLY A 13 6.93 12.01 56.62
C GLY A 13 7.62 10.74 56.10
N LYS A 14 7.31 9.61 56.74
CA LYS A 14 7.61 8.27 56.19
C LYS A 14 6.86 8.10 54.87
N ALA A 15 7.51 8.40 53.75
CA ALA A 15 7.13 7.84 52.47
C ALA A 15 7.36 6.32 52.56
N GLY A 16 6.27 5.56 52.72
CA GLY A 16 6.30 4.10 52.76
C GLY A 16 6.95 3.58 51.49
N LYS A 17 8.04 2.82 51.63
CA LYS A 17 8.57 2.00 50.54
C LYS A 17 7.45 1.06 50.08
N PRO A 18 7.13 0.98 48.78
CA PRO A 18 6.11 0.06 48.31
C PRO A 18 6.45 -1.37 48.76
N ASP A 19 5.49 -2.01 49.41
CA ASP A 19 5.63 -3.37 49.94
C ASP A 19 5.93 -4.34 48.79
N ILE A 20 7.12 -4.95 48.84
CA ILE A 20 7.64 -5.89 47.83
C ILE A 20 6.70 -7.11 47.69
N SER A 21 5.97 -7.47 48.75
CA SER A 21 4.97 -8.55 48.73
C SER A 21 3.77 -8.20 47.85
N SER A 22 3.30 -6.95 47.93
CA SER A 22 2.19 -6.44 47.12
C SER A 22 2.53 -6.37 45.62
N TYR A 23 3.78 -6.02 45.27
CA TYR A 23 4.25 -5.99 43.88
C TYR A 23 4.20 -7.39 43.21
N ASN A 24 4.65 -8.42 43.93
CA ASN A 24 4.65 -9.80 43.44
C ASN A 24 3.22 -10.34 43.24
N TRP A 25 2.25 -9.94 44.06
CA TRP A 25 0.84 -10.34 43.91
C TRP A 25 0.20 -9.73 42.66
N VAL A 26 0.39 -8.42 42.42
CA VAL A 26 -0.16 -7.74 41.23
C VAL A 26 0.43 -8.35 39.96
N PHE A 27 1.76 -8.50 39.92
CA PHE A 27 2.46 -9.08 38.77
C PHE A 27 2.02 -10.51 38.46
N ARG A 28 1.87 -11.36 39.49
CA ARG A 28 1.36 -12.73 39.34
C ARG A 28 -0.03 -12.75 38.74
N ASN A 29 -0.95 -11.93 39.25
CA ASN A 29 -2.33 -11.89 38.77
C ASN A 29 -2.43 -11.33 37.36
N LEU A 30 -1.63 -10.31 37.03
CA LEU A 30 -1.52 -9.77 35.67
C LEU A 30 -1.09 -10.86 34.68
N CYS A 31 -0.03 -11.61 34.99
CA CYS A 31 0.46 -12.66 34.11
C CYS A 31 -0.57 -13.79 33.93
N LYS A 32 -1.20 -14.21 35.03
CA LYS A 32 -2.10 -15.36 35.08
C LYS A 32 -3.48 -15.11 34.48
N TYR A 33 -4.09 -13.96 34.79
CA TYR A 33 -5.48 -13.65 34.42
C TYR A 33 -5.61 -12.71 33.23
N ILE A 34 -4.52 -12.07 32.80
CA ILE A 34 -4.54 -11.16 31.65
C ILE A 34 -3.65 -11.70 30.53
N LEU A 35 -2.34 -11.89 30.75
CA LEU A 35 -1.45 -12.29 29.65
C LEU A 35 -1.75 -13.70 29.11
N ILE A 36 -1.85 -14.71 29.98
CA ILE A 36 -2.12 -16.09 29.53
C ILE A 36 -3.45 -16.18 28.76
N PRO A 37 -4.59 -15.63 29.25
CA PRO A 37 -5.84 -15.65 28.50
C PRO A 37 -5.77 -14.91 27.16
N ILE A 38 -5.06 -13.78 27.09
CA ILE A 38 -4.87 -13.04 25.82
C ILE A 38 -4.09 -13.88 24.81
N VAL A 39 -2.99 -14.52 25.23
CA VAL A 39 -2.20 -15.40 24.36
C VAL A 39 -3.03 -16.61 23.93
N LEU A 40 -3.83 -17.18 24.83
CA LEU A 40 -4.70 -18.31 24.52
C LEU A 40 -5.80 -17.92 23.51
N LEU A 41 -6.40 -16.74 23.66
CA LEU A 41 -7.34 -16.21 22.68
C LEU A 41 -6.68 -16.00 21.32
N TYR A 42 -5.47 -15.41 21.28
CA TYR A 42 -4.70 -15.27 20.03
C TYR A 42 -4.48 -16.65 19.40
N PHE A 43 -4.00 -17.62 20.17
CA PHE A 43 -3.80 -19.00 19.71
C PHE A 43 -5.06 -19.57 19.03
N VAL A 44 -6.23 -19.45 19.66
CA VAL A 44 -7.50 -19.95 19.09
C VAL A 44 -7.80 -19.30 17.74
N ILE A 45 -7.66 -17.97 17.65
CA ILE A 45 -7.89 -17.22 16.41
C ILE A 45 -6.91 -17.69 15.32
N LEU A 46 -5.64 -17.82 15.67
CA LEU A 46 -4.59 -18.17 14.72
C LEU A 46 -4.73 -19.61 14.21
N TYR A 47 -5.13 -20.54 15.07
CA TYR A 47 -5.41 -21.92 14.67
C TYR A 47 -6.68 -22.07 13.84
N ALA A 48 -7.74 -21.32 14.17
CA ALA A 48 -8.92 -21.24 13.31
C ALA A 48 -8.55 -20.73 11.92
N TYR A 49 -7.67 -19.74 11.85
CA TYR A 49 -7.15 -19.22 10.58
C TYR A 49 -6.25 -20.23 9.85
N GLY A 50 -5.36 -20.91 10.56
CA GLY A 50 -4.53 -21.98 10.01
C GLY A 50 -5.35 -23.14 9.45
N ALA A 51 -6.41 -23.54 10.16
CA ALA A 51 -7.36 -24.55 9.69
C ALA A 51 -8.10 -24.08 8.43
N LYS A 52 -8.54 -22.82 8.40
CA LYS A 52 -9.14 -22.22 7.20
C LYS A 52 -8.18 -22.27 5.99
N ILE A 53 -6.91 -21.94 6.19
CA ILE A 53 -5.88 -22.04 5.13
C ILE A 53 -5.71 -23.48 4.67
N GLY A 54 -5.61 -24.43 5.61
CA GLY A 54 -5.47 -25.86 5.30
C GLY A 54 -6.65 -26.43 4.51
N LEU A 55 -7.87 -25.98 4.80
CA LEU A 55 -9.08 -26.40 4.08
C LEU A 55 -9.19 -25.74 2.69
N GLN A 56 -8.88 -24.45 2.58
CA GLN A 56 -9.05 -23.70 1.34
C GLN A 56 -7.86 -23.85 0.37
N TRP A 57 -6.74 -24.44 0.82
CA TRP A 57 -5.46 -24.53 0.10
C TRP A 57 -4.99 -23.23 -0.56
N SER A 58 -5.51 -22.09 -0.11
CA SER A 58 -5.27 -20.77 -0.67
C SER A 58 -4.67 -19.90 0.41
N LEU A 59 -3.34 -19.74 0.33
CA LEU A 59 -2.60 -18.97 1.31
C LEU A 59 -2.85 -17.46 1.07
N PRO A 60 -3.45 -16.74 2.05
CA PRO A 60 -3.79 -15.33 1.90
C PRO A 60 -2.53 -14.49 1.70
N LYS A 61 -2.65 -13.44 0.89
CA LYS A 61 -1.49 -12.66 0.43
C LYS A 61 -0.87 -11.87 1.58
N GLY A 62 0.17 -12.42 2.19
CA GLY A 62 1.21 -11.67 2.89
C GLY A 62 1.05 -11.41 4.39
N TRP A 63 -0.10 -11.67 4.99
CA TRP A 63 -0.36 -11.37 6.41
C TRP A 63 -0.08 -12.53 7.37
N VAL A 64 -0.03 -13.78 6.87
CA VAL A 64 0.14 -14.99 7.69
C VAL A 64 1.42 -14.94 8.52
N SER A 65 2.54 -14.56 7.89
CA SER A 65 3.85 -14.51 8.57
C SER A 65 3.85 -13.49 9.72
N SER A 66 3.24 -12.32 9.52
CA SER A 66 3.14 -11.29 10.55
C SER A 66 2.31 -11.74 11.75
N LEU A 67 1.21 -12.47 11.50
CA LEU A 67 0.37 -13.04 12.56
C LEU A 67 1.13 -14.08 13.40
N VAL A 68 1.86 -14.99 12.75
CA VAL A 68 2.66 -16.00 13.46
C VAL A 68 3.79 -15.34 14.26
N ILE A 69 4.49 -14.36 13.70
CA ILE A 69 5.54 -13.62 14.43
C ILE A 69 4.95 -12.89 15.63
N GLY A 70 3.84 -12.17 15.46
CA GLY A 70 3.17 -11.45 16.54
C GLY A 70 2.74 -12.38 17.68
N PHE A 71 2.15 -13.53 17.34
CA PHE A 71 1.84 -14.57 18.31
C PHE A 71 3.10 -15.09 19.02
N SER A 72 4.16 -15.39 18.27
CA SER A 72 5.42 -15.91 18.81
C SER A 72 6.04 -14.94 19.81
N VAL A 73 6.08 -13.64 19.49
CA VAL A 73 6.61 -12.61 20.38
C VAL A 73 5.76 -12.50 21.64
N ALA A 74 4.44 -12.35 21.53
CA ALA A 74 3.55 -12.23 22.68
C ALA A 74 3.58 -13.49 23.57
N GLY A 75 3.63 -14.66 22.94
CA GLY A 75 3.71 -15.95 23.61
C GLY A 75 5.04 -16.17 24.32
N ILE A 76 6.17 -15.93 23.65
CA ILE A 76 7.51 -16.04 24.25
C ILE A 76 7.67 -15.02 25.38
N PHE A 77 7.21 -13.78 25.19
CA PHE A 77 7.22 -12.77 26.26
C PHE A 77 6.42 -13.22 27.47
N THR A 78 5.21 -13.75 27.26
CA THR A 78 4.38 -14.32 28.32
C THR A 78 5.05 -15.54 28.98
N TYR A 79 5.73 -16.38 28.20
CA TYR A 79 6.50 -17.52 28.70
C TYR A 79 7.67 -17.08 29.59
N LEU A 80 8.44 -16.07 29.17
CA LEU A 80 9.56 -15.50 29.93
C LEU A 80 9.10 -14.93 31.27
N LEU A 81 8.01 -14.14 31.26
CA LEU A 81 7.47 -13.58 32.50
C LEU A 81 6.98 -14.67 33.46
N ASN A 82 6.31 -15.70 32.94
CA ASN A 82 5.77 -16.78 33.75
C ASN A 82 6.80 -17.86 34.17
N PHE A 83 8.05 -17.78 33.70
CA PHE A 83 9.00 -18.88 33.82
C PHE A 83 9.28 -19.31 35.27
N TYR A 84 9.54 -18.34 36.16
CA TYR A 84 9.77 -18.56 37.60
C TYR A 84 8.47 -18.55 38.42
N LEU A 85 7.42 -17.87 37.94
CA LEU A 85 6.09 -17.85 38.56
C LEU A 85 5.48 -19.26 38.67
N ALA A 86 5.81 -20.17 37.77
CA ALA A 86 5.34 -21.56 37.80
C ALA A 86 5.86 -22.37 39.01
N GLU A 87 6.99 -21.95 39.60
CA GLU A 87 7.60 -22.60 40.76
C GLU A 87 7.07 -22.02 42.08
N GLU A 88 6.63 -20.76 42.07
CA GLU A 88 6.08 -20.06 43.25
C GLU A 88 4.53 -20.15 43.36
N ASP A 89 3.82 -20.23 42.24
CA ASP A 89 2.36 -20.38 42.18
C ASP A 89 2.00 -21.81 41.77
N ASN A 90 1.33 -22.57 42.66
CA ASN A 90 0.84 -23.94 42.41
C ASN A 90 -0.32 -24.00 41.38
N SER A 91 -0.46 -22.99 40.53
CA SER A 91 -1.53 -22.88 39.56
C SER A 91 -1.34 -23.83 38.38
N LEU A 92 -2.36 -24.66 38.15
CA LEU A 92 -2.47 -25.54 36.99
C LEU A 92 -2.42 -24.78 35.65
N ILE A 93 -2.89 -23.53 35.62
CA ILE A 93 -2.91 -22.70 34.40
C ILE A 93 -1.49 -22.34 33.94
N VAL A 94 -0.65 -21.89 34.89
CA VAL A 94 0.73 -21.45 34.60
C VAL A 94 1.61 -22.64 34.21
N ARG A 95 1.50 -23.76 34.96
CA ARG A 95 2.21 -25.01 34.64
C ARG A 95 1.75 -25.61 33.32
N GLY A 96 0.44 -25.55 33.04
CA GLY A 96 -0.13 -25.93 31.75
C GLY A 96 0.54 -25.14 30.63
N PHE A 97 0.46 -23.81 30.69
CA PHE A 97 1.03 -22.90 29.69
C PHE A 97 2.50 -23.23 29.36
N LYS A 98 3.36 -23.40 30.37
CA LYS A 98 4.78 -23.75 30.17
C LYS A 98 4.97 -25.05 29.37
N ARG A 99 4.10 -26.04 29.56
CA ARG A 99 4.19 -27.35 28.90
C ARG A 99 3.61 -27.37 27.49
N TRP A 100 2.47 -26.72 27.24
CA TRP A 100 1.80 -26.80 25.93
C TRP A 100 2.25 -25.71 24.96
N PHE A 101 2.78 -24.58 25.44
CA PHE A 101 3.11 -23.42 24.61
C PHE A 101 4.03 -23.78 23.43
N TRP A 102 5.15 -24.46 23.67
CA TRP A 102 6.11 -24.80 22.62
C TRP A 102 5.57 -25.85 21.64
N TRP A 103 4.73 -26.79 22.12
CA TRP A 103 4.03 -27.74 21.26
C TRP A 103 3.06 -27.07 20.30
N VAL A 104 2.42 -25.98 20.72
CA VAL A 104 1.55 -25.15 19.89
C VAL A 104 2.34 -24.23 18.96
N LEU A 105 3.46 -23.69 19.42
CA LEU A 105 4.29 -22.81 18.62
C LEU A 105 4.95 -23.55 17.43
N LEU A 106 5.25 -24.84 17.58
CA LEU A 106 5.94 -25.62 16.55
C LEU A 106 5.12 -25.76 15.24
N PRO A 107 3.84 -26.19 15.22
CA PRO A 107 3.02 -26.19 14.01
C PRO A 107 2.86 -24.81 13.37
N LEU A 108 2.75 -23.76 14.19
CA LEU A 108 2.70 -22.38 13.68
C LEU A 108 4.01 -21.96 13.02
N THR A 109 5.15 -22.41 13.56
CA THR A 109 6.46 -22.20 12.94
C THR A 109 6.56 -22.91 11.59
N VAL A 110 5.99 -24.11 11.44
CA VAL A 110 5.87 -24.77 10.14
C VAL A 110 5.00 -23.96 9.17
N LEU A 111 3.86 -23.44 9.64
CA LEU A 111 3.00 -22.56 8.84
C LEU A 111 3.74 -21.28 8.41
N LEU A 112 4.58 -20.72 9.28
CA LEU A 112 5.44 -19.57 8.96
C LEU A 112 6.39 -19.89 7.80
N PHE A 113 7.04 -21.06 7.80
CA PHE A 113 7.90 -21.50 6.69
C PHE A 113 7.15 -21.66 5.38
N ILE A 114 5.96 -22.26 5.41
CA ILE A 114 5.11 -22.40 4.21
C ILE A 114 4.74 -21.01 3.68
N ALA A 115 4.30 -20.10 4.55
CA ALA A 115 3.90 -18.76 4.18
C ALA A 115 5.05 -17.95 3.58
N ILE A 116 6.22 -17.97 4.21
CA ILE A 116 7.37 -17.19 3.74
C ILE A 116 8.02 -17.81 2.51
N GLY A 117 8.07 -19.14 2.43
CA GLY A 117 8.57 -19.88 1.27
C GLY A 117 7.78 -19.54 0.00
N LYS A 118 6.45 -19.51 0.11
CA LYS A 118 5.59 -19.06 -1.01
C LYS A 118 5.94 -17.63 -1.45
N ARG A 119 6.09 -16.68 -0.52
CA ARG A 119 6.42 -15.28 -0.88
C ARG A 119 7.79 -15.13 -1.50
N ILE A 120 8.78 -15.90 -1.04
CA ILE A 120 10.11 -15.91 -1.62
C ILE A 120 10.06 -16.51 -3.03
N GLY A 121 9.28 -17.56 -3.25
CA GLY A 121 9.09 -18.16 -4.58
C GLY A 121 8.40 -17.21 -5.56
N ASP A 122 7.31 -16.56 -5.15
CA ASP A 122 6.50 -15.70 -6.05
C ASP A 122 7.22 -14.40 -6.45
N TYR A 123 8.06 -13.85 -5.56
CA TYR A 123 8.55 -12.47 -5.66
C TYR A 123 10.06 -12.31 -5.41
N GLY A 124 10.79 -13.41 -5.21
CA GLY A 124 12.21 -13.38 -4.84
C GLY A 124 12.50 -13.01 -3.39
N VAL A 125 13.78 -13.03 -3.02
CA VAL A 125 14.25 -12.69 -1.68
C VAL A 125 14.34 -11.15 -1.54
N THR A 126 13.71 -10.63 -0.49
CA THR A 126 13.85 -9.22 -0.03
C THR A 126 14.26 -9.22 1.43
N GLU A 127 14.76 -8.09 1.96
CA GLU A 127 15.31 -8.06 3.32
C GLU A 127 14.24 -8.45 4.33
N GLU A 128 13.04 -7.89 4.21
CA GLU A 128 11.92 -8.21 5.09
C GLU A 128 11.58 -9.70 5.08
N ARG A 129 11.51 -10.31 3.89
CA ARG A 129 11.15 -11.73 3.77
C ARG A 129 12.25 -12.63 4.28
N PHE A 130 13.49 -12.25 4.01
CA PHE A 130 14.65 -13.00 4.45
C PHE A 130 14.76 -12.94 5.97
N LEU A 131 14.63 -11.75 6.60
CA LEU A 131 14.60 -11.57 8.06
C LEU A 131 13.48 -12.38 8.73
N VAL A 132 12.30 -12.48 8.09
CA VAL A 132 11.20 -13.33 8.56
C VAL A 132 11.55 -14.82 8.51
N ALA A 133 12.10 -15.30 7.38
CA ALA A 133 12.53 -16.70 7.25
C ALA A 133 13.62 -17.02 8.27
N GLN A 134 14.52 -16.06 8.43
CA GLN A 134 15.56 -16.04 9.42
C GLN A 134 15.00 -16.22 10.84
N LEU A 135 14.11 -15.34 11.28
CA LEU A 135 13.43 -15.46 12.58
C LEU A 135 12.70 -16.80 12.71
N GLY A 136 12.13 -17.33 11.62
CA GLY A 136 11.54 -18.67 11.59
C GLY A 136 12.53 -19.79 11.94
N VAL A 137 13.77 -19.74 11.44
CA VAL A 137 14.82 -20.72 11.79
C VAL A 137 15.19 -20.61 13.27
N TRP A 138 15.30 -19.39 13.80
CA TRP A 138 15.52 -19.21 15.24
C TRP A 138 14.36 -19.78 16.07
N LEU A 139 13.12 -19.47 15.68
CA LEU A 139 11.92 -19.98 16.35
C LEU A 139 11.86 -21.50 16.35
N ALA A 140 12.22 -22.13 15.22
CA ALA A 140 12.31 -23.58 15.11
C ALA A 140 13.36 -24.14 16.07
N ALA A 141 14.56 -23.54 16.12
CA ALA A 141 15.61 -23.92 17.06
C ALA A 141 15.17 -23.76 18.52
N ALA A 142 14.47 -22.67 18.85
CA ALA A 142 13.92 -22.44 20.18
C ALA A 142 12.85 -23.48 20.55
N CYS A 143 11.94 -23.80 19.63
CA CYS A 143 10.96 -24.87 19.83
C CYS A 143 11.67 -26.20 20.10
N LEU A 144 12.60 -26.61 19.24
CA LEU A 144 13.34 -27.86 19.41
C LEU A 144 14.09 -27.89 20.76
N TYR A 145 14.74 -26.79 21.15
CA TYR A 145 15.42 -26.69 22.43
C TYR A 145 14.45 -26.93 23.61
N PHE A 146 13.33 -26.21 23.69
CA PHE A 146 12.40 -26.34 24.82
C PHE A 146 11.50 -27.58 24.77
N LEU A 147 11.33 -28.24 23.62
CA LEU A 147 10.64 -29.53 23.55
C LEU A 147 11.52 -30.70 24.00
N PHE A 148 12.82 -30.65 23.70
CA PHE A 148 13.74 -31.79 23.92
C PHE A 148 14.73 -31.58 25.07
N SER A 149 14.91 -30.37 25.57
CA SER A 149 15.78 -30.11 26.71
C SER A 149 15.22 -30.75 27.98
N LYS A 150 16.12 -31.39 28.76
CA LYS A 150 15.78 -31.92 30.09
C LYS A 150 15.86 -30.82 31.17
N ASN A 151 16.66 -29.79 30.93
CA ASN A 151 16.89 -28.65 31.84
C ASN A 151 16.69 -27.34 31.07
N ASP A 152 15.54 -26.71 31.24
CA ASP A 152 15.21 -25.46 30.57
C ASP A 152 16.01 -24.30 31.14
N ASN A 153 16.78 -23.60 30.31
CA ASN A 153 17.46 -22.38 30.70
C ASN A 153 16.78 -21.17 30.05
N ILE A 154 16.11 -20.34 30.85
CA ILE A 154 15.46 -19.11 30.37
C ILE A 154 16.42 -18.15 29.65
N LYS A 155 17.71 -18.16 30.02
CA LYS A 155 18.74 -17.32 29.38
C LYS A 155 19.00 -17.72 27.93
N PHE A 156 18.60 -18.94 27.53
CA PHE A 156 18.74 -19.41 26.15
C PHE A 156 18.06 -18.46 25.17
N ILE A 157 16.85 -17.97 25.47
CA ILE A 157 16.07 -17.12 24.56
C ILE A 157 16.85 -15.83 24.20
N PRO A 158 17.19 -14.94 25.15
CA PRO A 158 17.89 -13.70 24.82
C PRO A 158 19.31 -13.93 24.29
N ILE A 159 20.06 -14.91 24.84
CA ILE A 159 21.44 -15.16 24.41
C ILE A 159 21.48 -15.73 22.99
N SER A 160 20.66 -16.76 22.71
CA SER A 160 20.62 -17.37 21.37
C SER A 160 20.13 -16.35 20.35
N LEU A 161 19.09 -15.56 20.66
CA LEU A 161 18.59 -14.54 19.75
C LEU A 161 19.64 -13.48 19.44
N ALA A 162 20.38 -13.02 20.46
CA ALA A 162 21.47 -12.05 20.28
C ALA A 162 22.60 -12.60 19.42
N LEU A 163 23.07 -13.81 19.69
CA LEU A 163 24.10 -14.48 18.88
C LEU A 163 23.63 -14.68 17.44
N PHE A 164 22.39 -15.12 17.26
CA PHE A 164 21.81 -15.37 15.96
C PHE A 164 21.65 -14.07 15.15
N ALA A 165 21.17 -13.00 15.79
CA ALA A 165 21.09 -11.68 15.19
C ALA A 165 22.47 -11.15 14.79
N LEU A 166 23.51 -11.35 15.61
CA LEU A 166 24.87 -10.91 15.30
C LEU A 166 25.45 -11.65 14.09
N VAL A 167 25.32 -12.98 14.07
CA VAL A 167 25.79 -13.81 12.95
C VAL A 167 25.12 -13.41 11.64
N TRP A 168 23.86 -13.00 11.67
CA TRP A 168 23.14 -12.60 10.45
C TRP A 168 23.24 -11.13 10.12
N ALA A 169 23.52 -10.27 11.09
CA ALA A 169 23.83 -8.88 10.83
C ALA A 169 25.20 -8.73 10.14
N PHE A 170 26.20 -9.52 10.54
CA PHE A 170 27.58 -9.35 10.05
C PHE A 170 28.11 -10.51 9.20
N GLY A 171 27.39 -11.63 9.13
CA GLY A 171 27.82 -12.79 8.37
C GLY A 171 27.47 -12.73 6.87
N PRO A 172 27.91 -13.74 6.10
CA PRO A 172 27.65 -13.85 4.66
C PRO A 172 26.16 -14.04 4.32
N LEU A 173 25.35 -14.42 5.31
CA LEU A 173 23.89 -14.53 5.23
C LEU A 173 23.20 -13.24 5.69
N ASN A 174 23.82 -12.09 5.48
CA ASN A 174 23.21 -10.80 5.75
C ASN A 174 22.03 -10.55 4.78
N ALA A 175 20.90 -10.10 5.33
CA ALA A 175 19.67 -9.90 4.58
C ALA A 175 19.81 -8.93 3.40
N PHE A 176 20.60 -7.86 3.54
CA PHE A 176 20.88 -6.91 2.47
C PHE A 176 21.69 -7.57 1.35
N ALA A 177 22.79 -8.24 1.69
CA ALA A 177 23.66 -8.89 0.71
C ALA A 177 22.96 -10.03 -0.06
N VAL A 178 22.19 -10.86 0.66
CA VAL A 178 21.44 -11.97 0.05
C VAL A 178 20.31 -11.44 -0.83
N SER A 179 19.58 -10.42 -0.38
CA SER A 179 18.49 -9.85 -1.17
C SER A 179 19.01 -9.14 -2.40
N GLU A 180 20.08 -8.35 -2.28
CA GLU A 180 20.73 -7.72 -3.44
C GLU A 180 21.18 -8.76 -4.46
N ARG A 181 21.84 -9.84 -4.04
CA ARG A 181 22.25 -10.93 -4.93
C ARG A 181 21.05 -11.59 -5.62
N SER A 182 19.97 -11.86 -4.87
CA SER A 182 18.75 -12.44 -5.42
C SER A 182 18.10 -11.53 -6.46
N GLN A 183 18.00 -10.24 -6.16
CA GLN A 183 17.36 -9.25 -7.04
C GLN A 183 18.20 -9.00 -8.30
N LYS A 184 19.54 -8.91 -8.16
CA LYS A 184 20.46 -8.88 -9.31
C LYS A 184 20.30 -10.13 -10.20
N GLY A 185 20.18 -11.32 -9.59
CA GLY A 185 19.96 -12.58 -10.30
C GLY A 185 18.66 -12.61 -11.09
N ILE A 186 17.54 -12.24 -10.46
CA ILE A 186 16.21 -12.17 -11.10
C ILE A 186 16.24 -11.20 -12.29
N LEU A 187 16.81 -10.00 -12.09
CA LEU A 187 16.90 -9.01 -13.15
C LEU A 187 17.78 -9.51 -14.32
N ALA A 188 18.95 -10.06 -14.01
CA ALA A 188 19.85 -10.62 -15.01
C ALA A 188 19.19 -11.75 -15.80
N GLU A 189 18.44 -12.65 -15.15
CA GLU A 189 17.74 -13.75 -15.80
C GLU A 189 16.69 -13.25 -16.80
N ILE A 190 15.81 -12.32 -16.37
CA ILE A 190 14.76 -11.77 -17.24
C ILE A 190 15.38 -11.00 -18.40
N LEU A 191 16.38 -10.16 -18.13
CA LEU A 191 17.03 -9.37 -19.19
C LEU A 191 17.83 -10.26 -20.14
N THR A 192 18.44 -11.35 -19.68
CA THR A 192 19.15 -12.31 -20.55
C THR A 192 18.17 -13.01 -21.48
N ARG A 193 17.05 -13.52 -20.93
CA ARG A 193 16.00 -14.18 -21.72
C ARG A 193 15.45 -13.27 -22.83
N ASN A 194 15.36 -11.98 -22.53
CA ASN A 194 14.77 -10.99 -23.43
C ASN A 194 15.83 -10.18 -24.22
N GLY A 195 17.06 -10.67 -24.31
CA GLY A 195 18.12 -10.09 -25.15
C GLY A 195 18.66 -8.72 -24.71
N ARG A 196 18.43 -8.35 -23.46
CA ARG A 196 18.74 -7.05 -22.82
C ARG A 196 19.90 -7.12 -21.82
N PHE A 197 20.62 -8.24 -21.77
CA PHE A 197 21.76 -8.45 -20.88
C PHE A 197 22.89 -9.16 -21.62
N GLU A 198 24.10 -8.64 -21.52
CA GLU A 198 25.30 -9.21 -22.14
C GLU A 198 26.55 -8.79 -21.37
N ASN A 199 27.50 -9.71 -21.16
CA ASN A 199 28.76 -9.45 -20.43
C ASN A 199 28.56 -8.80 -19.04
N GLY A 200 27.49 -9.18 -18.33
CA GLY A 200 27.17 -8.63 -17.01
C GLY A 200 26.58 -7.21 -17.03
N LYS A 201 26.32 -6.66 -18.21
CA LYS A 201 25.79 -5.30 -18.41
C LYS A 201 24.46 -5.32 -19.13
N MET A 202 23.61 -4.35 -18.81
CA MET A 202 22.36 -4.12 -19.51
C MET A 202 22.60 -3.56 -20.91
N LYS A 203 21.71 -3.88 -21.85
CA LYS A 203 21.66 -3.28 -23.18
C LYS A 203 20.20 -3.13 -23.64
N PRO A 204 19.91 -2.21 -24.57
CA PRO A 204 18.60 -2.14 -25.21
C PRO A 204 18.33 -3.44 -25.99
N GLY A 205 17.08 -3.91 -25.96
CA GLY A 205 16.65 -5.13 -26.66
C GLY A 205 15.35 -4.94 -27.42
N SER A 206 14.94 -5.94 -28.19
CA SER A 206 13.79 -5.86 -29.09
C SER A 206 12.72 -6.93 -28.85
N ILE A 207 12.98 -7.91 -27.99
CA ILE A 207 12.04 -8.98 -27.68
C ILE A 207 10.90 -8.42 -26.81
N PRO A 208 9.63 -8.57 -27.18
CA PRO A 208 8.51 -8.16 -26.34
C PRO A 208 8.56 -8.85 -24.97
N VAL A 209 8.32 -8.09 -23.90
CA VAL A 209 8.24 -8.62 -22.53
C VAL A 209 6.80 -8.87 -22.14
N THR A 210 6.55 -9.86 -21.29
CA THR A 210 5.20 -10.02 -20.72
C THR A 210 4.90 -8.94 -19.68
N GLU A 211 3.62 -8.70 -19.37
CA GLU A 211 3.22 -7.80 -18.26
C GLU A 211 3.83 -8.22 -16.92
N THR A 212 3.92 -9.53 -16.67
CA THR A 212 4.53 -10.07 -15.45
C THR A 212 6.04 -9.80 -15.39
N GLU A 213 6.75 -9.96 -16.49
CA GLU A 213 8.17 -9.62 -16.60
C GLU A 213 8.40 -8.12 -16.46
N ARG A 214 7.58 -7.28 -17.10
CA ARG A 214 7.65 -5.81 -16.98
C ARG A 214 7.54 -5.38 -15.52
N TYR A 215 6.53 -5.90 -14.82
CA TYR A 215 6.34 -5.64 -13.39
C TYR A 215 7.55 -6.09 -12.55
N GLN A 216 8.05 -7.31 -12.81
CA GLN A 216 9.22 -7.83 -12.09
C GLN A 216 10.48 -7.01 -12.35
N VAL A 217 10.77 -6.64 -13.60
CA VAL A 217 11.91 -5.79 -13.96
C VAL A 217 11.80 -4.43 -13.27
N SER A 218 10.64 -3.77 -13.38
CA SER A 218 10.39 -2.47 -12.75
C SER A 218 10.60 -2.51 -11.24
N SER A 219 9.98 -3.48 -10.56
CA SER A 219 10.10 -3.63 -9.10
C SER A 219 11.53 -3.97 -8.67
N THR A 220 12.27 -4.76 -9.45
CA THR A 220 13.66 -5.13 -9.16
C THR A 220 14.62 -3.95 -9.38
N ILE A 221 14.42 -3.17 -10.45
CA ILE A 221 15.19 -1.95 -10.71
C ILE A 221 14.99 -0.95 -9.55
N LEU A 222 13.74 -0.66 -9.19
CA LEU A 222 13.42 0.23 -8.06
C LEU A 222 14.06 -0.22 -6.76
N TYR A 223 14.06 -1.53 -6.52
CA TYR A 223 14.68 -2.12 -5.34
C TYR A 223 16.21 -1.87 -5.33
N LEU A 224 16.89 -2.19 -6.43
CA LEU A 224 18.35 -2.03 -6.54
C LEU A 224 18.78 -0.57 -6.55
N GLU A 225 18.01 0.31 -7.18
CA GLU A 225 18.23 1.76 -7.20
C GLU A 225 18.19 2.35 -5.79
N ARG A 226 17.17 1.99 -4.99
CA ARG A 226 17.03 2.40 -3.59
C ARG A 226 18.22 1.96 -2.71
N ARG A 227 18.97 0.94 -3.15
CA ARG A 227 20.15 0.41 -2.48
C ARG A 227 21.47 0.81 -3.13
N LYS A 228 21.43 1.66 -4.17
CA LYS A 228 22.60 2.04 -4.98
C LYS A 228 23.37 0.83 -5.54
N ALA A 229 22.68 -0.28 -5.75
CA ALA A 229 23.24 -1.55 -6.23
C ALA A 229 23.06 -1.76 -7.74
N LEU A 230 22.47 -0.78 -8.43
CA LEU A 230 22.17 -0.84 -9.86
C LEU A 230 23.38 -0.48 -10.74
N SER A 231 24.32 0.32 -10.23
CA SER A 231 25.49 0.83 -10.95
C SER A 231 26.31 -0.26 -11.62
N ASP A 232 26.45 -1.41 -10.95
CA ASP A 232 27.25 -2.53 -11.43
C ASP A 232 26.68 -3.15 -12.70
N LEU A 233 25.37 -3.01 -12.93
CA LEU A 233 24.67 -3.60 -14.07
C LEU A 233 24.58 -2.63 -15.26
N LEU A 234 24.85 -1.34 -15.08
CA LEU A 234 24.78 -0.34 -16.14
C LEU A 234 26.05 -0.39 -17.04
N PRO A 235 25.91 -0.23 -18.37
CA PRO A 235 27.04 -0.28 -19.30
C PRO A 235 28.04 0.87 -19.12
N THR A 236 27.57 2.05 -18.69
CA THR A 236 28.40 3.22 -18.37
C THR A 236 27.95 3.84 -17.05
N PRO A 237 28.85 4.47 -16.25
CA PRO A 237 28.45 5.32 -15.14
C PRO A 237 27.80 6.57 -15.74
N THR A 238 26.49 6.52 -15.97
CA THR A 238 25.79 7.51 -16.77
C THR A 238 24.99 8.43 -15.86
N ASP A 239 24.92 9.70 -16.26
CA ASP A 239 24.28 10.83 -15.61
C ASP A 239 22.94 10.52 -14.92
N SER A 240 22.62 11.36 -13.94
CA SER A 240 21.40 11.40 -13.13
C SER A 240 20.07 11.15 -13.86
N ALA A 241 20.02 11.26 -15.19
CA ALA A 241 18.85 10.98 -16.03
C ALA A 241 18.55 9.49 -16.27
N LEU A 242 19.52 8.57 -16.17
CA LEU A 242 19.26 7.11 -16.23
C LEU A 242 18.83 6.52 -14.88
N LEU A 243 18.87 7.31 -13.80
CA LEU A 243 18.47 6.87 -12.46
C LEU A 243 16.95 6.96 -12.24
N GLU A 244 16.20 7.72 -13.03
CA GLU A 244 14.74 7.67 -12.98
C GLU A 244 14.24 6.39 -13.66
N LEU A 245 13.50 5.54 -12.93
CA LEU A 245 12.94 4.26 -13.39
C LEU A 245 12.40 4.30 -14.82
N ASN A 246 11.63 5.33 -15.16
CA ASN A 246 11.00 5.47 -16.48
C ASN A 246 12.03 5.66 -17.60
N GLY A 247 13.11 6.40 -17.34
CA GLY A 247 14.21 6.61 -18.28
C GLY A 247 14.93 5.30 -18.59
N LEU A 248 15.25 4.51 -17.55
CA LEU A 248 15.90 3.22 -17.72
C LEU A 248 15.00 2.19 -18.42
N MET A 249 13.71 2.11 -18.03
CA MET A 249 12.73 1.22 -18.68
C MET A 249 12.56 1.55 -20.17
N ASN A 250 12.50 2.85 -20.51
CA ASN A 250 12.43 3.30 -21.90
C ASN A 250 13.71 2.99 -22.68
N TRP A 251 14.89 3.20 -22.08
CA TRP A 251 16.18 2.87 -22.69
C TRP A 251 16.34 1.37 -22.92
N LEU A 252 15.89 0.54 -21.98
CA LEU A 252 15.81 -0.92 -22.13
C LEU A 252 14.80 -1.33 -23.21
N LYS A 253 13.96 -0.42 -23.72
CA LYS A 253 12.81 -0.72 -24.58
C LYS A 253 11.86 -1.71 -23.90
N ILE A 254 11.66 -1.53 -22.60
CA ILE A 254 10.66 -2.19 -21.76
C ILE A 254 9.63 -1.11 -21.43
N GLY A 255 8.95 -0.62 -22.46
CA GLY A 255 7.87 0.36 -22.32
C GLY A 255 6.53 -0.33 -22.13
N ASP A 256 5.50 0.45 -21.84
CA ASP A 256 4.12 0.00 -21.93
C ASP A 256 3.78 -0.38 -23.38
N ASP A 257 4.00 -1.65 -23.71
CA ASP A 257 3.33 -2.31 -24.84
C ASP A 257 1.85 -2.62 -24.50
N LEU A 258 1.25 -1.86 -23.58
CA LEU A 258 -0.18 -1.59 -23.62
C LEU A 258 -0.41 -0.63 -24.78
N HIS A 259 -0.60 -1.21 -25.97
CA HIS A 259 -1.31 -0.58 -27.08
C HIS A 259 -2.80 -0.36 -26.73
N VAL A 260 -3.04 0.35 -25.63
CA VAL A 260 -4.05 1.39 -25.61
C VAL A 260 -3.32 2.61 -25.10
N ILE A 261 -2.65 3.32 -26.01
CA ILE A 261 -2.18 4.68 -25.73
C ILE A 261 -3.43 5.44 -25.31
N THR A 262 -3.67 5.60 -24.02
CA THR A 262 -4.64 6.58 -23.53
C THR A 262 -4.00 7.93 -23.73
N SER A 263 -4.13 8.37 -24.97
CA SER A 263 -3.83 9.72 -25.36
C SER A 263 -4.76 10.60 -24.54
N THR A 264 -4.23 11.57 -23.82
CA THR A 264 -5.03 12.54 -23.08
C THR A 264 -4.77 13.93 -23.63
N LEU A 265 -5.84 14.72 -23.68
CA LEU A 265 -5.78 16.15 -23.97
C LEU A 265 -6.44 16.88 -22.80
N ASN A 266 -5.66 17.72 -22.12
CA ASN A 266 -6.15 18.62 -21.10
C ASN A 266 -6.32 20.02 -21.71
N ILE A 267 -7.47 20.64 -21.49
CA ILE A 267 -7.79 21.97 -22.00
C ILE A 267 -8.05 22.87 -20.79
N ASN A 268 -7.34 23.98 -20.73
CA ASN A 268 -7.43 24.95 -19.65
C ASN A 268 -7.82 26.33 -20.20
N PRO A 269 -8.33 27.24 -19.34
CA PRO A 269 -8.55 28.63 -19.72
C PRO A 269 -7.23 29.29 -20.11
N LEU A 270 -7.25 30.14 -21.14
CA LEU A 270 -6.12 31.02 -21.45
C LEU A 270 -5.85 32.00 -20.29
N ASN A 271 -6.92 32.50 -19.67
CA ASN A 271 -6.86 33.28 -18.44
C ASN A 271 -7.96 32.81 -17.47
N SER A 272 -7.56 32.46 -16.24
CA SER A 272 -8.45 31.98 -15.18
C SER A 272 -9.43 33.05 -14.66
N SER A 273 -9.18 34.32 -14.97
CA SER A 273 -9.97 35.48 -14.54
C SER A 273 -10.83 36.05 -15.67
N GLU A 274 -11.07 35.30 -16.75
CA GLU A 274 -11.96 35.71 -17.84
C GLU A 274 -13.40 35.95 -17.31
N PRO A 275 -14.05 37.07 -17.66
CA PRO A 275 -15.41 37.36 -17.22
C PRO A 275 -16.43 36.41 -17.88
N LEU A 276 -17.43 36.01 -17.11
CA LEU A 276 -18.53 35.16 -17.59
C LEU A 276 -19.67 36.03 -18.14
N ASP A 277 -19.87 36.03 -19.46
CA ASP A 277 -21.03 36.70 -20.06
C ASP A 277 -22.30 35.86 -19.91
N VAL A 278 -23.22 36.38 -19.09
CA VAL A 278 -24.53 35.78 -18.81
C VAL A 278 -25.68 36.48 -19.53
N HIS A 279 -25.39 37.48 -20.37
CA HIS A 279 -26.43 38.28 -21.01
C HIS A 279 -27.37 37.42 -21.87
N GLY A 280 -28.67 37.59 -21.66
CA GLY A 280 -29.71 36.89 -22.40
C GLY A 280 -30.06 35.50 -21.87
N PHE A 281 -29.49 35.07 -20.75
CA PHE A 281 -29.83 33.84 -20.03
C PHE A 281 -30.43 34.16 -18.66
N ASP A 282 -31.35 33.32 -18.19
CA ASP A 282 -32.07 33.54 -16.93
C ASP A 282 -31.36 32.87 -15.74
N MET A 283 -30.61 31.81 -16.01
CA MET A 283 -30.02 30.96 -14.97
C MET A 283 -28.58 30.57 -15.32
N ALA A 284 -27.74 30.41 -14.30
CA ALA A 284 -26.37 29.93 -14.40
C ALA A 284 -26.10 28.81 -13.37
N TYR A 285 -25.68 27.66 -13.86
CA TYR A 285 -25.33 26.49 -13.06
C TYR A 285 -23.83 26.25 -13.12
N LYS A 286 -23.18 26.14 -11.96
CA LYS A 286 -21.83 25.58 -11.90
C LYS A 286 -21.94 24.06 -12.02
N VAL A 287 -21.18 23.47 -12.93
CA VAL A 287 -21.20 22.02 -13.17
C VAL A 287 -19.82 21.41 -12.99
N ASP A 288 -19.80 20.23 -12.40
CA ASP A 288 -18.63 19.36 -12.27
C ASP A 288 -19.00 18.00 -12.85
N LEU A 289 -18.63 17.79 -14.10
CA LEU A 289 -19.01 16.64 -14.91
C LEU A 289 -17.93 15.57 -14.79
N ASN A 290 -18.01 14.79 -13.73
CA ASN A 290 -17.15 13.65 -13.47
C ASN A 290 -17.97 12.34 -13.52
N PRO A 291 -17.61 11.35 -14.37
CA PRO A 291 -18.26 10.05 -14.43
C PRO A 291 -18.35 9.33 -13.07
N ASP A 292 -17.37 9.50 -12.19
CA ASP A 292 -17.33 8.86 -10.87
C ASP A 292 -18.35 9.48 -9.89
N ASN A 293 -18.84 10.69 -10.20
CA ASN A 293 -19.85 11.41 -9.42
C ASN A 293 -21.27 11.26 -9.99
N ASN A 294 -21.50 10.36 -10.97
CA ASN A 294 -22.82 10.07 -11.56
C ASN A 294 -23.79 9.32 -10.60
N LYS A 295 -23.70 9.54 -9.28
CA LYS A 295 -24.65 8.98 -8.31
C LYS A 295 -26.03 9.64 -8.47
N GLU A 296 -27.09 8.89 -8.20
CA GLU A 296 -28.44 9.43 -8.21
C GLU A 296 -28.60 10.54 -7.17
N ARG A 297 -28.98 11.73 -7.63
CA ARG A 297 -29.31 12.84 -6.75
C ARG A 297 -30.71 12.62 -6.19
N LYS A 298 -30.83 12.59 -4.87
CA LYS A 298 -32.12 12.44 -4.17
C LYS A 298 -32.80 13.78 -3.90
N GLU A 299 -32.07 14.88 -4.00
CA GLU A 299 -32.59 16.23 -3.79
C GLU A 299 -33.44 16.66 -5.00
N PRO A 300 -34.62 17.25 -4.77
CA PRO A 300 -35.44 17.76 -5.85
C PRO A 300 -34.75 18.94 -6.55
N GLY A 301 -34.83 18.98 -7.87
CA GLY A 301 -34.26 20.07 -8.67
C GLY A 301 -33.67 19.65 -10.00
N TYR A 302 -33.15 20.63 -10.74
CA TYR A 302 -32.43 20.41 -12.00
C TYR A 302 -30.94 20.21 -11.74
N PHE A 303 -30.33 19.33 -12.53
CA PHE A 303 -28.89 19.12 -12.53
C PHE A 303 -28.41 18.61 -13.89
N PHE A 304 -27.09 18.65 -14.08
CA PHE A 304 -26.43 18.22 -15.30
C PHE A 304 -25.45 17.09 -14.98
N ARG A 305 -25.35 16.11 -15.87
CA ARG A 305 -24.34 15.05 -15.80
C ARG A 305 -23.89 14.62 -17.19
N LEU A 306 -22.87 13.78 -17.25
CA LEU A 306 -22.50 13.09 -18.48
C LEU A 306 -23.31 11.81 -18.64
N SER A 307 -23.68 11.50 -19.88
CA SER A 307 -24.16 10.17 -20.25
C SER A 307 -23.09 9.10 -19.98
N ASP A 308 -23.54 7.84 -19.87
CA ASP A 308 -22.64 6.71 -19.58
C ASP A 308 -21.58 6.50 -20.67
N ASP A 309 -21.89 6.85 -21.92
CA ASP A 309 -20.95 6.86 -23.04
C ASP A 309 -20.01 8.08 -23.07
N ARG A 310 -20.22 9.04 -22.15
CA ARG A 310 -19.46 10.28 -21.94
C ARG A 310 -19.43 11.22 -23.15
N LYS A 311 -20.46 11.15 -24.01
CA LYS A 311 -20.57 11.94 -25.24
C LYS A 311 -21.69 12.97 -25.20
N MET A 312 -22.58 12.89 -24.22
CA MET A 312 -23.74 13.77 -24.09
C MET A 312 -23.73 14.49 -22.75
N LEU A 313 -24.11 15.76 -22.77
CA LEU A 313 -24.51 16.53 -21.60
C LEU A 313 -26.00 16.29 -21.35
N GLU A 314 -26.33 15.65 -20.23
CA GLU A 314 -27.70 15.30 -19.87
C GLU A 314 -28.25 16.31 -18.86
N TRP A 315 -29.30 17.03 -19.24
CA TRP A 315 -30.11 17.84 -18.34
C TRP A 315 -31.19 16.97 -17.72
N ARG A 316 -31.16 16.82 -16.39
CA ARG A 316 -32.10 15.99 -15.63
C ARG A 316 -32.86 16.78 -14.57
N GLN A 317 -34.01 16.24 -14.19
CA GLN A 317 -34.83 16.74 -13.10
C GLN A 317 -35.13 15.62 -12.12
N THR A 318 -34.90 15.86 -10.83
CA THR A 318 -35.36 14.99 -9.75
C THR A 318 -36.65 15.56 -9.15
N LYS A 319 -37.71 14.74 -9.10
CA LYS A 319 -39.00 15.03 -8.45
C LYS A 319 -39.46 13.80 -7.69
N ASN A 320 -39.81 13.95 -6.41
CA ASN A 320 -40.27 12.85 -5.55
C ASN A 320 -39.32 11.64 -5.48
N GLY A 321 -38.01 11.88 -5.57
CA GLY A 321 -36.99 10.82 -5.58
C GLY A 321 -36.79 10.13 -6.93
N GLU A 322 -37.65 10.39 -7.93
CA GLU A 322 -37.49 9.91 -9.29
C GLU A 322 -36.72 10.92 -10.14
N THR A 323 -35.77 10.42 -10.93
CA THR A 323 -34.90 11.24 -11.79
C THR A 323 -35.29 11.02 -13.25
N THR A 324 -35.74 12.08 -13.93
CA THR A 324 -36.12 12.04 -15.35
C THR A 324 -35.15 12.83 -16.21
N LEU A 325 -34.96 12.38 -17.45
CA LEU A 325 -34.18 13.09 -18.46
C LEU A 325 -35.05 14.18 -19.10
N VAL A 326 -34.65 15.44 -18.97
CA VAL A 326 -35.31 16.58 -19.62
C VAL A 326 -34.85 16.66 -21.07
N GLN A 327 -33.53 16.74 -21.28
CA GLN A 327 -32.93 16.80 -22.61
C GLN A 327 -31.46 16.38 -22.57
N ALA A 328 -30.94 15.84 -23.68
CA ALA A 328 -29.53 15.53 -23.86
C ALA A 328 -28.94 16.33 -25.04
N PHE A 329 -27.68 16.76 -24.90
CA PHE A 329 -26.96 17.58 -25.87
C PHE A 329 -25.63 16.94 -26.23
N SER A 330 -25.33 16.80 -27.54
CA SER A 330 -24.09 16.14 -27.97
C SER A 330 -22.86 17.03 -27.80
N LEU A 331 -21.86 16.52 -27.07
CA LEU A 331 -20.56 17.17 -26.88
C LEU A 331 -19.54 16.74 -27.96
N SER A 332 -19.86 15.69 -28.72
CA SER A 332 -18.92 15.04 -29.66
C SER A 332 -18.33 15.97 -30.73
N PRO A 333 -19.09 16.88 -31.37
CA PRO A 333 -18.53 17.79 -32.38
C PRO A 333 -17.42 18.68 -31.80
N THR A 334 -17.64 19.19 -30.60
CA THR A 334 -16.69 20.10 -29.94
C THR A 334 -15.48 19.35 -29.41
N THR A 335 -15.68 18.19 -28.77
CA THR A 335 -14.54 17.38 -28.28
C THR A 335 -13.65 16.92 -29.43
N GLN A 336 -14.22 16.57 -30.59
CA GLN A 336 -13.45 16.25 -31.79
C GLN A 336 -12.69 17.47 -32.33
N LYS A 337 -13.32 18.65 -32.36
CA LYS A 337 -12.66 19.91 -32.77
C LYS A 337 -11.46 20.23 -31.89
N TRP A 338 -11.61 20.14 -30.56
CA TRP A 338 -10.49 20.37 -29.65
C TRP A 338 -9.41 19.31 -29.80
N TRP A 339 -9.79 18.04 -30.00
CA TRP A 339 -8.85 16.95 -30.21
C TRP A 339 -7.93 17.17 -31.43
N LEU A 340 -8.46 17.74 -32.51
CA LEU A 340 -7.67 18.05 -33.70
C LEU A 340 -6.56 19.08 -33.45
N LYS A 341 -6.67 19.88 -32.38
CA LYS A 341 -5.63 20.83 -31.95
C LYS A 341 -4.56 20.19 -31.06
N LYS A 342 -4.68 18.90 -30.73
CA LYS A 342 -3.69 18.16 -29.94
C LYS A 342 -2.34 18.10 -30.65
N GLU A 343 -1.24 18.25 -29.91
CA GLU A 343 0.10 18.00 -30.41
C GLU A 343 0.27 16.52 -30.84
N LYS A 344 0.68 16.31 -32.10
CA LYS A 344 0.89 14.97 -32.64
C LYS A 344 2.10 14.30 -31.98
N GLY A 345 1.98 13.01 -31.66
CA GLY A 345 3.08 12.19 -31.14
C GLY A 345 3.30 12.27 -29.62
N LYS A 346 2.49 13.03 -28.87
CA LYS A 346 2.53 13.04 -27.40
C LYS A 346 1.35 12.29 -26.78
N ALA A 347 1.63 11.47 -25.77
CA ALA A 347 0.60 10.80 -24.98
C ALA A 347 -0.23 11.81 -24.18
N TYR A 348 0.41 12.79 -23.55
CA TYR A 348 -0.22 13.87 -22.79
C TYR A 348 -0.03 15.20 -23.52
N SER A 349 -1.11 15.95 -23.71
CA SER A 349 -1.07 17.28 -24.31
C SER A 349 -1.89 18.26 -23.49
N TYR A 350 -1.43 19.52 -23.48
CA TYR A 350 -2.09 20.63 -22.83
C TYR A 350 -2.43 21.68 -23.88
N LEU A 351 -3.64 22.22 -23.82
CA LEU A 351 -4.11 23.27 -24.72
C LEU A 351 -4.75 24.37 -23.89
N THR A 352 -4.32 25.60 -24.08
CA THR A 352 -4.96 26.78 -23.47
C THR A 352 -5.83 27.46 -24.50
N LEU A 353 -7.13 27.57 -24.23
CA LEU A 353 -8.10 28.15 -25.16
C LEU A 353 -8.82 29.36 -24.54
N PRO A 354 -9.12 30.41 -25.34
CA PRO A 354 -9.99 31.51 -24.91
C PRO A 354 -11.45 31.03 -24.71
N THR A 355 -12.25 31.80 -23.96
CA THR A 355 -13.65 31.44 -23.61
C THR A 355 -14.54 31.18 -24.83
N ASP A 356 -14.41 31.94 -25.91
CA ASP A 356 -15.20 31.78 -27.14
C ASP A 356 -15.01 30.38 -27.77
N GLU A 357 -13.79 29.86 -27.75
CA GLU A 357 -13.48 28.53 -28.25
C GLU A 357 -13.86 27.39 -27.29
N ARG A 358 -14.04 27.70 -26.00
CA ARG A 358 -14.51 26.78 -24.96
C ARG A 358 -16.03 26.81 -24.76
N THR A 359 -16.72 27.69 -25.49
CA THR A 359 -18.17 27.88 -25.39
C THR A 359 -18.90 27.03 -26.41
N ILE A 360 -19.90 26.27 -25.95
CA ILE A 360 -20.81 25.48 -26.77
C ILE A 360 -22.22 26.02 -26.61
N ASN A 361 -22.83 26.46 -27.71
CA ASN A 361 -24.21 26.90 -27.72
C ASN A 361 -25.11 25.77 -28.24
N PHE A 362 -26.17 25.48 -27.49
CA PHE A 362 -27.18 24.49 -27.83
C PHE A 362 -28.54 25.17 -27.95
N THR A 363 -29.31 24.73 -28.94
CA THR A 363 -30.71 25.11 -29.10
C THR A 363 -31.55 23.86 -28.83
N GLY A 364 -32.34 23.90 -27.75
CA GLY A 364 -33.19 22.81 -27.33
C GLY A 364 -34.68 23.09 -27.49
N ARG A 365 -35.49 22.07 -27.18
CA ARG A 365 -36.96 22.22 -27.18
C ARG A 365 -37.43 23.15 -26.06
N HIS A 366 -36.68 23.15 -24.97
CA HIS A 366 -36.99 23.88 -23.73
C HIS A 366 -36.26 25.23 -23.61
N GLY A 367 -35.54 25.68 -24.65
CA GLY A 367 -34.87 26.98 -24.65
C GLY A 367 -33.44 26.97 -25.18
N LEU A 368 -32.66 27.98 -24.79
CA LEU A 368 -31.25 28.12 -25.14
C LEU A 368 -30.38 27.65 -23.99
N LEU A 369 -29.36 26.83 -24.31
CA LEU A 369 -28.38 26.39 -23.33
C LEU A 369 -26.98 26.74 -23.84
N ARG A 370 -26.18 27.40 -23.00
CA ARG A 370 -24.76 27.68 -23.29
C ARG A 370 -23.90 26.97 -22.26
N PHE A 371 -23.01 26.10 -22.72
CA PHE A 371 -22.02 25.44 -21.88
C PHE A 371 -20.65 26.09 -22.08
N ILE A 372 -20.03 26.52 -20.99
CA ILE A 372 -18.72 27.17 -20.99
C ILE A 372 -17.79 26.29 -20.16
N ALA A 373 -16.94 25.52 -20.86
CA ALA A 373 -16.03 24.57 -20.23
C ALA A 373 -14.80 25.30 -19.67
N GLN A 374 -14.38 25.03 -18.44
CA GLN A 374 -13.19 25.64 -17.82
C GLN A 374 -11.99 24.70 -17.94
N ASP A 375 -12.04 23.57 -17.23
CA ASP A 375 -11.07 22.50 -17.29
C ASP A 375 -11.70 21.29 -17.96
N VAL A 376 -11.05 20.78 -19.01
CA VAL A 376 -11.53 19.63 -19.78
C VAL A 376 -10.43 18.59 -19.89
N GLN A 377 -10.77 17.32 -19.69
CA GLN A 377 -9.91 16.20 -20.02
C GLN A 377 -10.62 15.27 -21.00
N ILE A 378 -10.00 15.08 -22.16
CA ILE A 378 -10.43 14.12 -23.17
C ILE A 378 -9.43 12.97 -23.17
N GLU A 379 -9.94 11.76 -23.15
CA GLU A 379 -9.18 10.52 -23.23
C GLU A 379 -9.52 9.78 -24.53
N GLU A 380 -8.49 9.30 -25.23
CA GLU A 380 -8.64 8.41 -26.38
C GLU A 380 -8.32 6.99 -25.94
N LYS A 381 -9.32 6.10 -25.96
CA LYS A 381 -9.15 4.69 -25.65
C LYS A 381 -9.46 3.87 -26.91
N GLY A 382 -8.44 3.37 -27.58
CA GLY A 382 -8.59 2.72 -28.89
C GLY A 382 -8.88 3.75 -29.98
N GLN A 383 -10.02 3.62 -30.67
CA GLN A 383 -10.50 4.61 -31.67
C GLN A 383 -11.49 5.63 -31.10
N GLU A 384 -11.89 5.48 -29.83
CA GLU A 384 -12.93 6.30 -29.23
C GLU A 384 -12.35 7.42 -28.37
N LYS A 385 -12.81 8.64 -28.64
CA LYS A 385 -12.52 9.83 -27.83
C LYS A 385 -13.69 10.08 -26.91
N ARG A 386 -13.42 10.15 -25.62
CA ARG A 386 -14.44 10.31 -24.58
C ARG A 386 -13.99 11.38 -23.61
N LEU A 387 -14.96 12.13 -23.09
CA LEU A 387 -14.69 13.14 -22.09
C LEU A 387 -14.54 12.45 -20.74
N ASN A 388 -13.36 12.55 -20.12
CA ASN A 388 -13.09 11.92 -18.83
C ASN A 388 -13.46 12.83 -17.66
N TYR A 389 -13.29 14.13 -17.85
CA TYR A 389 -13.59 15.14 -16.86
C TYR A 389 -13.93 16.47 -17.54
N CYS A 390 -14.91 17.20 -17.03
CA CYS A 390 -15.10 18.59 -17.42
C CYS A 390 -15.80 19.38 -16.31
N ASN A 391 -15.26 20.53 -15.94
CA ASN A 391 -15.98 21.50 -15.11
C ASN A 391 -16.32 22.75 -15.91
N GLY A 392 -17.22 23.58 -15.39
CA GLY A 392 -17.55 24.85 -16.00
C GLY A 392 -18.93 25.38 -15.62
N TRP A 393 -19.54 26.11 -16.54
CA TRP A 393 -20.82 26.77 -16.34
C TRP A 393 -21.81 26.37 -17.42
N VAL A 394 -23.06 26.10 -17.02
CA VAL A 394 -24.20 25.94 -17.92
C VAL A 394 -25.14 27.13 -17.70
N LEU A 395 -25.31 27.95 -18.73
CA LEU A 395 -26.29 29.02 -18.76
C LEU A 395 -27.54 28.54 -19.47
N LEU A 396 -28.71 28.82 -18.89
CA LEU A 396 -30.00 28.38 -19.40
C LEU A 396 -30.93 29.58 -19.55
N LYS A 397 -31.60 29.64 -20.70
CA LYS A 397 -32.75 30.50 -20.94
C LYS A 397 -33.91 29.60 -21.28
N GLU A 398 -34.91 29.51 -20.40
CA GLU A 398 -36.09 28.71 -20.67
C GLU A 398 -37.00 29.44 -21.69
N ARG A 399 -37.78 28.67 -22.44
CA ARG A 399 -38.62 29.20 -23.52
C ARG A 399 -39.99 29.64 -23.06
#